data_AF-A0A3B1A816-F1
#
_entry.id   AF-A0A3B1A816-F1
#
_cell.length_a   1.000
_cell.length_b   1.000
_cell.length_c   1.000
_cell.angle_alpha   90.00
_cell.angle_beta   90.00
_cell.angle_gamma   90.00
#
_symmetry.space_group_name_H-M   'P 1'
#
loop_
_entity.id
_entity.type
_entity.pdbx_description
1 polymer ?
#
loop_
_entity_poly.entity_id
_entity_poly.type
_entity_poly.pdbx_seq_one_letter_code
_entity_poly.pdbx_strand_id
1 'polypeptide(L)'
;MDNRSIHLTGQWPPEQLQRYLDARATIDSELKFILSFSNLLSQYQDCSWDQMWVDPYALGYFHQLLHAKVLDVMEALDVFLPLHEARQAMEMAIDEG
;
A
#
# COMPACT_ATOMS: atom_id res chain seq x y z
N MET A 1 -37.43 -7.04 10.17
CA MET A 1 -37.36 -6.18 8.99
C MET A 1 -36.43 -6.86 8.00
N ASP A 2 -37.02 -7.53 7.02
CA ASP A 2 -36.32 -8.17 5.90
C ASP A 2 -35.74 -7.08 4.99
N ASN A 3 -34.41 -6.95 4.95
CA ASN A 3 -33.72 -6.28 3.87
C ASN A 3 -33.14 -7.36 2.94
N ARG A 4 -34.06 -8.01 2.22
CA ARG A 4 -33.74 -8.86 1.08
C ARG A 4 -33.12 -8.02 -0.03
N SER A 5 -32.21 -8.66 -0.75
CA SER A 5 -31.68 -8.26 -2.05
C SER A 5 -30.49 -7.30 -2.01
N ILE A 6 -29.37 -7.79 -1.47
CA ILE A 6 -28.07 -7.40 -2.03
C ILE A 6 -28.11 -7.88 -3.47
N HIS A 7 -28.31 -6.94 -4.40
CA HIS A 7 -28.29 -7.22 -5.81
C HIS A 7 -27.00 -7.97 -6.14
N LEU A 8 -27.12 -9.23 -6.55
CA LEU A 8 -26.10 -10.03 -7.23
C LEU A 8 -25.85 -9.46 -8.65
N THR A 9 -25.77 -8.15 -8.78
CA THR A 9 -24.96 -7.55 -9.83
C THR A 9 -23.53 -7.72 -9.32
N GLY A 10 -22.63 -8.38 -10.04
CA GLY A 10 -21.21 -8.52 -9.68
C GLY A 10 -20.44 -7.19 -9.63
N GLN A 11 -21.07 -6.13 -9.12
CA GLN A 11 -20.57 -4.77 -9.00
C GLN A 11 -20.59 -4.37 -7.54
N TRP A 12 -19.46 -3.89 -7.07
CA TRP A 12 -19.30 -3.37 -5.72
C TRP A 12 -20.15 -2.13 -5.47
N PRO A 13 -20.60 -1.93 -4.22
CA PRO A 13 -21.08 -0.64 -3.78
C PRO A 13 -20.04 0.45 -4.10
N PRO A 14 -20.46 1.63 -4.60
CA PRO A 14 -19.53 2.70 -4.99
C PRO A 14 -18.52 3.08 -3.90
N GLU A 15 -18.95 3.08 -2.63
CA GLU A 15 -18.08 3.37 -1.48
C GLU A 15 -16.98 2.32 -1.27
N GLN A 16 -17.29 1.04 -1.48
CA GLN A 16 -16.30 -0.04 -1.35
C GLN A 16 -15.29 0.01 -2.51
N LEU A 17 -15.77 0.31 -3.72
CA LEU A 17 -14.90 0.52 -4.88
C LEU A 17 -13.97 1.71 -4.67
N GLN A 18 -14.48 2.83 -4.16
CA GLN A 18 -13.67 4.00 -3.88
C GLN A 18 -12.59 3.68 -2.82
N ARG A 19 -12.97 3.04 -1.71
CA ARG A 19 -12.02 2.63 -0.66
C ARG A 19 -10.93 1.70 -1.18
N TYR A 20 -11.28 0.77 -2.07
CA TYR A 20 -10.31 -0.12 -2.70
C TYR A 20 -9.32 0.64 -3.59
N LEU A 21 -9.82 1.57 -4.42
CA LEU A 21 -8.99 2.38 -5.31
C LEU A 21 -8.06 3.31 -4.51
N ASP A 22 -8.58 3.93 -3.45
CA ASP A 22 -7.80 4.81 -2.57
C ASP A 22 -6.70 4.03 -1.85
N ALA A 23 -7.03 2.89 -1.23
CA ALA A 23 -6.05 2.04 -0.56
C ALA A 23 -4.96 1.57 -1.53
N ARG A 24 -5.34 1.16 -2.76
CA ARG A 24 -4.38 0.80 -3.80
C ARG A 24 -3.47 1.95 -4.19
N ALA A 25 -4.04 3.14 -4.40
CA ALA A 25 -3.27 4.33 -4.77
C ALA A 25 -2.25 4.70 -3.70
N THR A 26 -2.65 4.62 -2.42
CA THR A 26 -1.73 4.81 -1.28
C THR A 26 -0.61 3.78 -1.32
N ILE A 27 -0.92 2.48 -1.40
CA ILE A 27 0.09 1.40 -1.49
C ILE A 27 1.08 1.67 -2.62
N ASP A 28 0.58 1.95 -3.83
CA ASP A 28 1.43 2.17 -5.01
C ASP A 28 2.35 3.40 -4.83
N SER A 29 1.82 4.49 -4.28
CA SER A 29 2.61 5.71 -4.04
C SER A 29 3.69 5.51 -2.97
N GLU A 30 3.37 4.84 -1.87
CA GLU A 30 4.27 4.69 -0.74
C GLU A 30 5.33 3.62 -1.01
N LEU A 31 4.98 2.52 -1.70
CA LEU A 31 5.97 1.58 -2.20
C LEU A 31 6.94 2.23 -3.19
N LYS A 32 6.45 3.11 -4.07
CA LYS A 32 7.33 3.87 -4.98
C LYS A 32 8.29 4.78 -4.21
N PHE A 33 7.83 5.43 -3.16
CA PHE A 33 8.68 6.23 -2.29
C PHE A 33 9.75 5.35 -1.62
N ILE A 34 9.34 4.27 -0.96
CA ILE A 34 10.23 3.33 -0.26
C ILE A 34 11.30 2.79 -1.22
N LEU A 35 10.92 2.34 -2.42
CA LEU A 35 11.84 1.83 -3.43
C LEU A 35 12.82 2.90 -3.91
N SER A 36 12.32 4.08 -4.28
CA SER A 36 13.16 5.18 -4.76
C SER A 36 14.16 5.62 -3.70
N PHE A 37 13.71 5.67 -2.44
CA PHE A 37 14.53 6.07 -1.31
C PHE A 37 15.56 5.01 -0.94
N SER A 38 15.18 3.72 -0.95
CA SER A 38 16.10 2.61 -0.72
C SER A 38 17.19 2.54 -1.81
N ASN A 39 16.81 2.79 -3.06
CA ASN A 39 17.75 2.89 -4.19
C ASN A 39 18.71 4.07 -4.06
N LEU A 40 18.25 5.20 -3.49
CA LEU A 40 19.12 6.32 -3.19
C LEU A 40 20.14 5.93 -2.11
N LEU A 41 19.68 5.30 -1.03
CA LEU A 41 20.57 4.85 0.06
C LEU A 41 21.59 3.80 -0.40
N SER A 42 21.20 2.87 -1.28
CA SER A 42 22.13 1.86 -1.80
C SER A 42 23.26 2.46 -2.64
N GLN A 43 23.06 3.60 -3.30
CA GLN A 43 24.13 4.30 -4.04
C GLN A 43 25.26 4.78 -3.12
N TYR A 44 24.98 4.95 -1.83
CA TYR A 44 25.97 5.35 -0.83
C TYR A 44 26.65 4.16 -0.13
N GLN A 45 26.23 2.91 -0.39
CA GLN A 45 26.89 1.73 0.19
C GLN A 45 28.33 1.55 -0.31
N ASP A 46 28.61 1.97 -1.55
CA ASP A 46 29.94 1.85 -2.18
C ASP A 46 30.82 3.10 -1.98
N CYS A 47 30.31 4.15 -1.32
CA CYS A 47 31.12 5.30 -0.98
C CYS A 47 32.14 4.92 0.09
N SER A 48 33.44 5.00 -0.23
CA SER A 48 34.51 4.80 0.74
C SER A 48 34.31 5.70 1.95
N TRP A 49 34.44 5.12 3.15
CA TRP A 49 34.12 5.73 4.45
C TRP A 49 34.89 7.03 4.75
N ASP A 50 35.91 7.37 3.96
CA ASP A 50 36.80 8.51 4.17
C ASP A 50 36.23 9.90 3.82
N GLN A 51 35.02 10.02 3.23
CA GLN A 51 34.50 11.34 2.81
C GLN A 51 33.03 11.66 3.12
N MET A 52 32.21 10.72 3.56
CA MET A 52 30.79 11.02 3.79
C MET A 52 30.53 11.46 5.24
N TRP A 53 30.54 12.78 5.47
CA TRP A 53 30.03 13.36 6.70
C TRP A 53 28.50 13.27 6.70
N VAL A 54 27.97 12.17 7.21
CA VAL A 54 26.53 11.98 7.38
C VAL A 54 26.10 12.69 8.67
N ASP A 55 25.17 13.62 8.57
CA ASP A 55 24.53 14.20 9.75
C ASP A 55 23.66 13.12 10.44
N PRO A 56 23.98 12.72 11.68
CA PRO A 56 23.23 11.69 12.40
C PRO A 56 21.78 12.11 12.67
N TYR A 57 21.48 13.40 12.78
CA TYR A 57 20.11 13.88 12.93
C TYR A 57 19.31 13.68 11.64
N ALA A 58 19.90 14.02 10.51
CA ALA A 58 19.30 13.77 9.20
C ALA A 58 19.06 12.27 8.99
N LEU A 59 20.03 11.41 9.33
CA LEU A 59 19.88 9.95 9.23
C LEU A 59 18.74 9.43 10.12
N GLY A 60 18.64 9.93 11.36
CA GLY A 60 17.55 9.59 12.28
C GLY A 60 16.18 10.01 11.74
N TYR A 61 16.08 11.21 11.16
CA TYR A 61 14.86 11.70 10.51
C TYR A 61 14.48 10.81 9.31
N PHE A 62 15.44 10.41 8.49
CA PHE A 62 15.18 9.53 7.36
C PHE A 62 14.70 8.14 7.79
N HIS A 63 15.24 7.59 8.87
CA HIS A 63 14.76 6.33 9.44
C HIS A 63 13.30 6.45 9.90
N GLN A 64 12.95 7.54 10.60
CA GLN A 64 11.57 7.80 11.02
C GLN A 64 10.62 7.96 9.83
N LEU A 65 11.05 8.68 8.79
CA LEU A 65 10.28 8.85 7.57
C LEU A 65 10.02 7.51 6.88
N LEU A 66 11.06 6.69 6.69
CA LEU A 66 10.90 5.37 6.07
C LEU A 66 9.95 4.48 6.88
N HIS A 67 10.09 4.48 8.22
CA HIS A 67 9.22 3.72 9.11
C HIS A 67 7.76 4.17 8.98
N ALA A 68 7.49 5.47 8.96
CA ALA A 68 6.13 5.99 8.76
C ALA A 68 5.55 5.53 7.41
N LYS A 69 6.35 5.56 6.35
CA LYS A 69 5.92 5.14 5.01
C LYS A 69 5.59 3.66 4.92
N VAL A 70 6.34 2.81 5.63
CA VAL A 70 6.01 1.38 5.77
C VAL A 70 4.70 1.20 6.53
N LEU A 71 4.46 1.98 7.59
CA LEU A 71 3.20 1.93 8.35
C LEU A 71 2.01 2.33 7.47
N ASP A 72 2.14 3.41 6.69
CA ASP A 72 1.11 3.86 5.74
C ASP A 72 0.71 2.74 4.75
N VAL A 73 1.69 1.95 4.27
CA VAL A 73 1.43 0.77 3.41
C VAL A 73 0.69 -0.32 4.17
N MET A 74 1.10 -0.64 5.40
CA MET A 74 0.44 -1.67 6.21
C MET A 74 -1.02 -1.32 6.49
N GLU A 75 -1.29 -0.08 6.89
CA GLU A 75 -2.66 0.40 7.14
C GLU A 75 -3.52 0.37 5.88
N ALA A 76 -2.94 0.72 4.73
CA ALA A 76 -3.64 0.63 3.45
C ALA A 76 -3.89 -0.84 3.05
N LEU A 77 -2.97 -1.76 3.34
CA LEU A 77 -3.14 -3.20 3.10
C LEU A 77 -4.28 -3.79 3.94
N ASP A 78 -4.44 -3.35 5.20
CA ASP A 78 -5.55 -3.80 6.07
C ASP A 78 -6.93 -3.46 5.47
N VAL A 79 -7.03 -2.37 4.69
CA VAL A 79 -8.24 -2.03 3.94
C VAL A 79 -8.31 -2.77 2.61
N PHE A 80 -7.19 -2.86 1.90
CA PHE A 80 -7.12 -3.39 0.54
C PHE A 80 -7.35 -4.91 0.48
N LEU A 81 -6.70 -5.69 1.35
CA LEU A 81 -6.70 -7.16 1.26
C LEU A 81 -8.10 -7.77 1.40
N PRO A 82 -8.92 -7.42 2.41
CA PRO A 82 -10.26 -8.00 2.54
C PRO A 82 -11.16 -7.66 1.35
N LEU A 83 -11.03 -6.44 0.83
CA LEU A 83 -11.76 -6.03 -0.37
C LEU A 83 -11.27 -6.80 -1.59
N HIS A 84 -9.97 -6.96 -1.76
CA HIS A 84 -9.39 -7.71 -2.87
C HIS A 84 -9.85 -9.18 -2.87
N GLU A 85 -9.82 -9.84 -1.71
CA GLU A 85 -10.29 -11.22 -1.55
C GLU A 85 -11.79 -11.36 -1.84
N ALA A 86 -12.61 -10.42 -1.34
CA ALA A 86 -14.03 -10.39 -1.66
C ALA A 86 -14.28 -10.23 -3.16
N ARG A 87 -13.43 -9.46 -3.86
CA ARG A 87 -13.48 -9.31 -5.32
C ARG A 87 -13.23 -10.64 -6.02
N GLN A 88 -12.14 -11.30 -5.66
CA GLN A 88 -11.73 -12.57 -6.28
C GLN A 88 -12.80 -13.65 -6.07
N ALA A 89 -13.38 -13.71 -4.87
CA ALA A 89 -14.47 -14.63 -4.57
C ALA A 89 -15.72 -14.36 -5.43
N MET A 90 -16.06 -13.08 -5.68
CA MET A 90 -17.16 -12.72 -6.59
C MET A 90 -16.86 -13.11 -8.03
N GLU A 91 -15.64 -12.87 -8.53
CA GLU A 91 -15.21 -13.24 -9.88
C GLU A 91 -15.30 -14.77 -10.08
N MET A 92 -14.81 -15.56 -9.12
CA MET A 92 -14.93 -17.03 -9.15
C MET A 92 -16.37 -17.54 -9.14
N ALA A 93 -17.25 -16.92 -8.35
CA ALA A 93 -18.65 -17.33 -8.25
C ALA A 93 -19.46 -17.05 -9.53
N ILE A 94 -18.98 -16.13 -10.39
CA ILE A 94 -19.59 -15.82 -11.69
C ILE A 94 -19.16 -16.84 -12.75
N ASP A 95 -17.94 -17.37 -12.68
CA ASP A 95 -17.42 -18.34 -13.65
C ASP A 95 -17.98 -19.77 -13.45
N GLU A 96 -18.53 -20.07 -12.26
CA GLU A 96 -19.10 -21.39 -11.92
C GLU A 96 -20.63 -21.51 -12.15
N GLY A 97 -21.32 -20.44 -12.53
CA GLY A 97 -22.79 -20.37 -12.71
C GLY A 97 -23.26 -20.27 -14.15
#